data_AF-A0AAW0QVW4-F1
#
_entry.id   AF-A0AAW0QVW4-F1
#
_cell.length_a   1.000
_cell.length_b   1.000
_cell.length_c   1.000
_cell.angle_alpha   90.00
_cell.angle_beta   90.00
_cell.angle_gamma   90.00
#
_symmetry.space_group_name_H-M   'P 1'
#
loop_
_entity.id
_entity.type
_entity.pdbx_description
1 polymer ?
#
loop_
_entity_poly.entity_id
_entity_poly.type
_entity_poly.pdbx_seq_one_letter_code
_entity_poly.pdbx_strand_id
1 'polypeptide(L)'
;MPSALPLKKARFAENDKIGRWIDTSRAIHSLPHVATTHPWARRVHGVAPYEHRYLVESDCWVEKFKDSSFSLKPVEFRPVKAKKRKMVLQDGSSILRTYETDIELRSCEEGGVGIMSQHATAQVNRPSIPLARWGIDRISNVVFVPELSLVVGASMSGRVALITLTKPQPRHDQHEWLFERGFKIEAILPTRRDEDAGLRPICPLYGVAVGPLPVATGSGDNKARNNLRYRLMIHYYNLRILSYEISRNVDTNRLQVA
;
A
#
# COMPACT_ATOMS: atom_id res chain seq x y z
N MET A 1 5.02 -15.14 13.48
CA MET A 1 5.90 -14.82 12.32
C MET A 1 5.69 -15.89 11.24
N PRO A 2 5.68 -15.62 9.92
CA PRO A 2 5.82 -14.34 9.22
C PRO A 2 4.69 -14.07 8.20
N SER A 3 4.18 -12.84 8.17
CA SER A 3 3.93 -12.18 6.89
C SER A 3 4.66 -10.86 6.92
N ALA A 4 5.96 -10.96 7.21
CA ALA A 4 6.92 -9.97 6.75
C ALA A 4 6.75 -9.86 5.23
N LEU A 5 6.96 -8.67 4.67
CA LEU A 5 7.18 -8.49 3.24
C LEU A 5 7.96 -9.69 2.73
N PRO A 6 7.53 -10.40 1.67
CA PRO A 6 8.32 -11.51 1.15
C PRO A 6 9.66 -10.91 0.73
N LEU A 7 10.69 -11.10 1.58
CA LEU A 7 12.00 -10.46 1.44
C LEU A 7 12.62 -10.78 0.08
N LYS A 8 12.28 -11.94 -0.48
CA LYS A 8 12.64 -12.39 -1.83
C LYS A 8 12.14 -11.46 -2.95
N LYS A 9 11.11 -10.65 -2.71
CA LYS A 9 10.52 -9.70 -3.66
C LYS A 9 10.90 -8.25 -3.38
N ALA A 10 11.51 -7.98 -2.22
CA ALA A 10 12.01 -6.65 -1.90
C ALA A 10 13.36 -6.43 -2.59
N ARG A 11 13.57 -5.25 -3.14
CA ARG A 11 14.84 -4.86 -3.77
C ARG A 11 15.45 -3.69 -3.00
N PHE A 12 16.75 -3.75 -2.76
CA PHE A 12 17.49 -2.61 -2.22
C PHE A 12 18.02 -1.77 -3.37
N ALA A 13 17.84 -0.46 -3.24
CA ALA A 13 18.18 0.55 -4.22
C ALA A 13 19.02 1.62 -3.53
N GLU A 14 20.19 1.91 -4.08
CA GLU A 14 21.11 2.92 -3.55
C GLU A 14 21.61 3.81 -4.70
N ASN A 15 21.54 5.13 -4.48
CA ASN A 15 21.99 6.14 -5.41
C ASN A 15 22.44 7.39 -4.66
N ASP A 16 23.57 7.98 -5.03
CA ASP A 16 24.15 9.14 -4.34
C ASP A 16 23.26 10.39 -4.39
N LYS A 17 22.40 10.53 -5.40
CA LYS A 17 21.48 11.67 -5.56
C LYS A 17 20.15 11.47 -4.83
N ILE A 18 19.64 10.23 -4.80
CA ILE A 18 18.28 9.92 -4.36
C ILE A 18 18.25 9.29 -2.95
N GLY A 19 19.38 8.75 -2.49
CA GLY A 19 19.53 8.08 -1.21
C GLY A 19 19.32 6.56 -1.28
N ARG A 20 18.94 5.97 -0.15
CA ARG A 20 18.79 4.52 0.05
C ARG A 20 17.33 4.13 0.21
N TRP A 21 16.91 3.10 -0.51
CA TRP A 21 15.51 2.70 -0.64
C TRP A 21 15.32 1.19 -0.63
N ILE A 22 14.22 0.74 -0.02
CA ILE A 22 13.71 -0.62 -0.18
C ILE A 22 12.45 -0.55 -1.04
N ASP A 23 12.53 -1.10 -2.24
CA ASP A 23 11.40 -1.26 -3.15
C ASP A 23 10.60 -2.52 -2.78
N THR A 24 9.33 -2.31 -2.47
CA THR A 24 8.34 -3.33 -2.09
C THR A 24 7.23 -3.50 -3.12
N SER A 25 7.33 -2.86 -4.30
CA SER A 25 6.28 -2.83 -5.32
C SER A 25 5.80 -4.22 -5.73
N ARG A 26 6.73 -5.20 -5.81
CA ARG A 26 6.40 -6.59 -6.17
C ARG A 26 5.62 -7.35 -5.08
N ALA A 27 5.55 -6.83 -3.86
CA ALA A 27 4.81 -7.45 -2.77
C ALA A 27 3.29 -7.46 -3.03
N ILE A 28 2.78 -6.54 -3.86
CA ILE A 28 1.37 -6.44 -4.24
C ILE A 28 0.87 -7.74 -4.88
N HIS A 29 1.68 -8.38 -5.73
CA HIS A 29 1.34 -9.63 -6.40
C HIS A 29 1.23 -10.84 -5.45
N SER A 30 1.67 -10.70 -4.19
CA SER A 30 1.51 -11.73 -3.16
C SER A 30 0.29 -11.50 -2.27
N LEU A 31 -0.43 -10.39 -2.44
CA LEU A 31 -1.59 -10.11 -1.61
C LEU A 31 -2.75 -11.02 -1.97
N PRO A 32 -3.42 -11.61 -0.97
CA PRO A 32 -4.57 -12.45 -1.22
C PRO A 32 -5.71 -11.61 -1.80
N HIS A 33 -6.48 -12.19 -2.70
CA HIS A 33 -7.70 -11.58 -3.25
C HIS A 33 -7.51 -10.22 -3.95
N VAL A 34 -6.29 -9.86 -4.37
CA VAL A 34 -6.06 -8.66 -5.18
C VAL A 34 -6.28 -8.95 -6.65
N ALA A 35 -7.04 -8.09 -7.32
CA ALA A 35 -7.18 -8.09 -8.77
C ALA A 35 -6.10 -7.20 -9.41
N THR A 36 -5.10 -7.81 -10.05
CA THR A 36 -4.04 -7.09 -10.79
C THR A 36 -4.47 -6.72 -12.21
N THR A 37 -5.40 -7.47 -12.80
CA THR A 37 -6.01 -7.18 -14.11
C THR A 37 -7.37 -6.53 -13.90
N HIS A 38 -7.87 -5.74 -14.84
CA HIS A 38 -9.24 -5.23 -14.77
C HIS A 38 -10.29 -6.35 -14.98
N PRO A 39 -11.46 -6.35 -14.32
CA PRO A 39 -12.49 -7.39 -14.46
C PRO A 39 -13.01 -7.54 -15.89
N TRP A 40 -13.16 -6.41 -16.59
CA TRP A 40 -13.56 -6.38 -18.00
C TRP A 40 -12.61 -7.23 -18.87
N ALA A 41 -11.29 -7.04 -18.71
CA ALA A 41 -10.30 -7.81 -19.43
C ALA A 41 -10.20 -9.29 -19.00
N ARG A 42 -10.67 -9.65 -17.78
CA ARG A 42 -10.77 -11.06 -17.35
C ARG A 42 -11.95 -11.80 -17.98
N ARG A 43 -13.08 -11.10 -18.18
CA ARG A 43 -14.33 -11.69 -18.69
C ARG A 43 -14.33 -11.88 -20.20
N VAL A 44 -13.64 -11.03 -20.94
CA VAL A 44 -13.53 -11.14 -22.41
C VAL A 44 -12.37 -12.07 -22.75
N HIS A 45 -12.65 -13.37 -22.93
CA HIS A 45 -11.70 -14.27 -23.58
C HIS A 45 -11.55 -13.84 -25.05
N GLY A 46 -10.45 -13.15 -25.40
CA GLY A 46 -9.94 -13.21 -26.78
C GLY A 46 -9.50 -11.92 -27.46
N VAL A 47 -9.84 -10.71 -27.00
CA VAL A 47 -9.32 -9.49 -27.65
C VAL A 47 -9.12 -8.39 -26.60
N ALA A 48 -7.88 -8.17 -26.17
CA ALA A 48 -7.54 -6.85 -25.66
C ALA A 48 -7.49 -5.91 -26.87
N PRO A 49 -8.30 -4.84 -26.95
CA PRO A 49 -8.16 -3.86 -28.02
C PRO A 49 -6.72 -3.34 -28.01
N TYR A 50 -6.13 -3.23 -29.19
CA TYR A 50 -4.72 -2.87 -29.41
C TYR A 50 -4.32 -1.57 -28.66
N GLU A 51 -5.30 -0.70 -28.39
CA GLU A 51 -5.16 0.57 -27.67
C GLU A 51 -4.84 0.46 -26.17
N HIS A 52 -4.91 -0.73 -25.56
CA HIS A 52 -4.69 -0.91 -24.12
C HIS A 52 -3.28 -1.40 -23.72
N ARG A 53 -2.38 -1.65 -24.69
CA ARG A 53 -1.05 -2.19 -24.43
C ARG A 53 -0.06 -1.19 -23.83
N TYR A 54 -0.32 0.11 -23.94
CA TYR A 54 0.69 1.15 -23.73
C TYR A 54 0.62 1.91 -22.40
N LEU A 55 -0.31 1.58 -21.49
CA LEU A 55 -0.54 2.41 -20.29
C LEU A 55 0.10 1.89 -19.00
N VAL A 56 0.78 0.76 -19.04
CA VAL A 56 1.62 0.33 -17.91
C VAL A 56 2.92 -0.20 -18.48
N GLU A 57 3.73 0.68 -19.07
CA GLU A 57 5.18 0.49 -18.97
C GLU A 57 5.49 0.46 -17.47
N SER A 58 5.48 -0.77 -16.96
CA SER A 58 5.72 -1.14 -15.57
C SER A 58 7.21 -1.00 -15.24
N ASP A 59 7.89 -0.08 -15.90
CA ASP A 59 9.26 0.24 -15.62
C ASP A 59 9.23 1.02 -14.33
N CYS A 60 9.49 0.28 -13.26
CA CYS A 60 9.81 0.82 -11.95
C CYS A 60 10.76 2.00 -12.17
N TRP A 61 10.58 3.14 -11.51
CA TRP A 61 11.46 4.30 -11.77
C TRP A 61 12.94 3.91 -11.59
N VAL A 62 13.23 2.96 -10.72
CA VAL A 62 14.55 2.34 -10.53
C VAL A 62 15.10 1.69 -11.82
N GLU A 63 14.25 1.08 -12.65
CA GLU A 63 14.60 0.50 -13.94
C GLU A 63 14.79 1.58 -15.03
N LYS A 64 14.22 2.78 -14.86
CA LYS A 64 14.45 3.95 -15.72
C LYS A 64 15.81 4.63 -15.49
N PHE A 65 16.43 4.43 -14.32
CA PHE A 65 17.78 4.95 -14.00
C PHE A 65 18.90 3.91 -14.23
N LYS A 66 18.78 3.06 -15.25
CA LYS A 66 19.86 2.12 -15.66
C LYS A 66 21.14 2.82 -16.14
N ASP A 67 21.16 4.16 -16.19
CA ASP A 67 22.36 4.96 -16.40
C ASP A 67 23.33 4.83 -15.21
N SER A 68 24.22 3.85 -15.33
CA SER A 68 25.58 3.67 -14.76
C SER A 68 25.86 3.91 -13.26
N SER A 69 24.89 4.30 -12.44
CA SER A 69 25.10 4.61 -11.01
C SER A 69 24.10 3.96 -10.05
N PHE A 70 23.13 3.18 -10.55
CA PHE A 70 22.08 2.59 -9.72
C PHE A 70 22.37 1.13 -9.40
N SER A 71 22.56 0.79 -8.11
CA SER A 71 22.80 -0.58 -7.69
C SER A 71 21.52 -1.22 -7.14
N LEU A 72 20.96 -2.15 -7.92
CA LEU A 72 19.88 -3.03 -7.48
C LEU A 72 20.47 -4.28 -6.85
N LYS A 73 20.36 -4.41 -5.53
CA LYS A 73 20.80 -5.61 -4.81
C LYS A 73 19.62 -6.31 -4.16
N PRO A 74 19.63 -7.65 -4.03
CA PRO A 74 18.77 -8.33 -3.08
C PRO A 74 18.96 -7.69 -1.70
N VAL A 75 17.88 -7.61 -0.91
CA VAL A 75 17.98 -7.09 0.46
C VAL A 75 18.82 -8.06 1.30
N GLU A 76 20.10 -7.73 1.50
CA GLU A 76 21.00 -8.40 2.43
C GLU A 76 20.99 -7.65 3.77
N PHE A 77 20.73 -8.37 4.86
CA PHE A 77 20.89 -7.81 6.20
C PHE A 77 22.37 -7.80 6.55
N ARG A 78 22.99 -6.62 6.52
CA ARG A 78 24.33 -6.43 7.08
C ARG A 78 24.21 -5.77 8.44
N PRO A 79 24.90 -6.27 9.48
CA PRO A 79 24.98 -5.57 10.75
C PRO A 79 25.69 -4.24 10.51
N VAL A 80 24.95 -3.14 10.60
CA VAL A 80 25.53 -1.80 10.59
C VAL A 80 25.85 -1.45 12.03
N LYS A 81 27.10 -1.07 12.33
CA LYS A 81 27.44 -0.52 13.66
C LYS A 81 26.63 0.75 13.87
N ALA A 82 25.86 0.79 14.95
CA ALA A 82 25.05 1.95 15.36
C ALA A 82 25.94 3.19 15.53
N LYS A 83 26.02 4.02 14.49
CA LYS A 83 26.47 5.42 14.63
C LYS A 83 25.24 6.23 15.01
N LYS A 84 25.37 7.18 15.94
CA LYS A 84 24.31 8.17 16.22
C LYS A 84 23.97 8.87 14.91
N ARG A 85 22.81 8.55 14.34
CA ARG A 85 22.32 9.18 13.10
C ARG A 85 21.62 10.47 13.46
N LYS A 86 21.88 11.52 12.69
CA LYS A 86 21.21 12.80 12.85
C LYS A 86 19.76 12.65 12.38
N MET A 87 18.83 13.14 13.17
CA MET A 87 17.40 13.05 12.84
C MET A 87 17.00 14.21 11.92
N VAL A 88 16.18 13.92 10.91
CA VAL A 88 15.62 14.92 9.99
C VAL A 88 14.53 15.73 10.70
N LEU A 89 13.66 15.04 11.46
CA LEU A 89 12.65 15.64 12.31
C LEU A 89 13.02 15.39 13.78
N GLN A 90 12.91 16.43 14.61
CA GLN A 90 13.33 16.36 16.01
C GLN A 90 12.46 15.44 16.87
N ASP A 91 11.23 15.16 16.45
CA ASP A 91 10.29 14.27 17.13
C ASP A 91 10.49 12.78 16.78
N GLY A 92 11.39 12.47 15.84
CA GLY A 92 11.63 11.11 15.36
C GLY A 92 10.51 10.52 14.53
N SER A 93 9.62 11.37 14.00
CA SER A 93 8.59 10.97 13.07
C SER A 93 9.17 10.65 11.70
N SER A 94 8.52 9.73 11.00
CA SER A 94 8.75 9.45 9.58
C SER A 94 7.63 10.05 8.75
N ILE A 95 7.93 10.45 7.52
CA ILE A 95 6.95 11.04 6.61
C ILE A 95 6.53 9.98 5.60
N LEU A 96 5.24 9.65 5.57
CA LEU A 96 4.63 8.87 4.49
C LEU A 96 4.13 9.84 3.41
N ARG A 97 4.65 9.71 2.19
CA ARG A 97 4.29 10.50 1.02
C ARG A 97 3.52 9.62 0.05
N THR A 98 2.47 10.19 -0.54
CA THR A 98 1.77 9.63 -1.68
C THR A 98 2.07 10.50 -2.90
N TYR A 99 2.68 9.91 -3.91
CA TYR A 99 2.83 10.55 -5.22
C TYR A 99 1.59 10.27 -6.06
N GLU A 100 1.73 10.32 -7.38
CA GLU A 100 0.65 9.93 -8.27
C GLU A 100 0.29 8.45 -8.06
N THR A 101 1.21 7.53 -8.34
CA THR A 101 0.93 6.09 -8.25
C THR A 101 1.58 5.39 -7.06
N ASP A 102 2.48 6.10 -6.39
CA ASP A 102 3.49 5.52 -5.51
C ASP A 102 3.33 5.97 -4.06
N ILE A 103 3.73 5.10 -3.14
CA ILE A 103 3.72 5.34 -1.71
C ILE A 103 5.15 5.21 -1.20
N GLU A 104 5.59 6.22 -0.48
CA GLU A 104 6.96 6.33 0.01
C GLU A 104 6.97 6.65 1.50
N LEU A 105 7.72 5.90 2.29
CA LEU A 105 8.02 6.23 3.67
C LEU A 105 9.48 6.68 3.78
N ARG A 106 9.70 7.96 4.09
CA ARG A 106 11.03 8.50 4.40
C ARG A 106 11.45 8.09 5.79
N SER A 107 12.73 7.73 5.93
CA SER A 107 13.34 7.55 7.25
C SER A 107 13.30 8.86 8.04
N CYS A 108 13.19 8.73 9.37
CA CYS A 108 13.38 9.83 10.32
C CYS A 108 14.86 10.27 10.40
N GLU A 109 15.79 9.48 9.86
CA GLU A 109 17.23 9.69 9.95
C GLU A 109 17.82 10.25 8.66
N GLU A 110 18.80 11.14 8.80
CA GLU A 110 19.57 11.70 7.69
C GLU A 110 20.37 10.58 6.99
N GLY A 111 20.13 10.42 5.68
CA GLY A 111 20.66 9.31 4.91
C GLY A 111 20.08 7.94 5.26
N GLY A 112 19.05 7.86 6.12
CA GLY A 112 18.38 6.61 6.48
C GLY A 112 17.72 5.91 5.28
N VAL A 113 17.38 4.64 5.44
CA VAL A 113 16.76 3.85 4.38
C VAL A 113 15.26 4.08 4.34
N GLY A 114 14.74 4.57 3.23
CA GLY A 114 13.30 4.72 2.99
C GLY A 114 12.67 3.44 2.43
N ILE A 115 11.34 3.34 2.49
CA ILE A 115 10.57 2.25 1.88
C ILE A 115 9.68 2.82 0.78
N MET A 116 9.68 2.19 -0.39
CA MET A 116 8.88 2.60 -1.55
C MET A 116 7.98 1.44 -2.00
N SER A 117 6.77 1.77 -2.43
CA SER A 117 5.86 0.85 -3.12
C SER A 117 5.22 1.60 -4.28
N GLN A 118 5.56 1.20 -5.50
CA GLN A 118 5.08 1.82 -6.72
C GLN A 118 3.82 1.14 -7.21
N HIS A 119 3.03 1.90 -7.95
CA HIS A 119 1.85 1.39 -8.65
C HIS A 119 0.91 0.63 -7.71
N ALA A 120 0.77 1.12 -6.47
CA ALA A 120 0.11 0.40 -5.38
C ALA A 120 -1.33 -0.01 -5.69
N THR A 121 -2.03 0.80 -6.49
CA THR A 121 -3.43 0.62 -6.87
C THR A 121 -3.59 0.30 -8.37
N ALA A 122 -2.49 0.16 -9.12
CA ALA A 122 -2.52 -0.05 -10.56
C ALA A 122 -3.27 -1.33 -10.97
N GLN A 123 -3.93 -1.32 -12.13
CA GLN A 123 -4.43 -2.52 -12.80
C GLN A 123 -4.06 -2.46 -14.27
N VAL A 124 -3.71 -3.61 -14.84
CA VAL A 124 -3.49 -3.76 -16.29
C VAL A 124 -4.82 -3.91 -17.04
N ASN A 125 -4.84 -3.47 -18.31
CA ASN A 125 -5.97 -3.58 -19.25
C ASN A 125 -7.26 -2.90 -18.78
N ARG A 126 -7.15 -1.67 -18.29
CA ARG A 126 -8.31 -0.87 -17.88
C ARG A 126 -9.03 -0.26 -19.09
N PRO A 127 -10.37 -0.12 -19.04
CA PRO A 127 -11.12 0.58 -20.07
C PRO A 127 -10.67 2.05 -20.11
N SER A 128 -10.51 2.56 -21.33
CA SER A 128 -10.20 3.97 -21.58
C SER A 128 -11.49 4.76 -21.36
N ILE A 129 -11.53 5.61 -20.33
CA ILE A 129 -12.65 6.53 -20.11
C ILE A 129 -12.29 7.83 -20.83
N PRO A 130 -13.00 8.23 -21.91
CA PRO A 130 -12.60 9.34 -22.78
C PRO A 130 -12.35 10.67 -22.05
N LEU A 131 -13.12 10.96 -21.00
CA LEU A 131 -13.04 12.21 -20.21
C LEU A 131 -12.04 12.19 -19.06
N ALA A 132 -11.43 11.03 -18.77
CA ALA A 132 -10.62 10.84 -17.57
C ALA A 132 -9.28 10.18 -17.88
N ARG A 133 -8.70 10.45 -19.06
CA ARG A 133 -7.42 9.85 -19.48
C ARG A 133 -6.22 10.25 -18.60
N TRP A 134 -6.35 11.28 -17.76
CA TRP A 134 -5.23 11.81 -16.96
C TRP A 134 -5.53 11.75 -15.45
N GLY A 135 -4.59 11.22 -14.68
CA GLY A 135 -4.60 11.29 -13.22
C GLY A 135 -5.54 10.34 -12.48
N ILE A 136 -6.22 9.41 -13.15
CA ILE A 136 -7.06 8.40 -12.47
C ILE A 136 -6.23 7.57 -11.49
N ASP A 137 -4.97 7.27 -11.79
CA ASP A 137 -4.16 6.47 -10.87
C ASP A 137 -3.75 7.20 -9.59
N ARG A 138 -3.90 8.52 -9.55
CA ARG A 138 -3.50 9.36 -8.42
C ARG A 138 -4.09 8.87 -7.10
N ILE A 139 -3.23 8.59 -6.13
CA ILE A 139 -3.61 8.37 -4.73
C ILE A 139 -3.84 9.74 -4.08
N SER A 140 -5.06 10.26 -4.21
CA SER A 140 -5.43 11.60 -3.75
C SER A 140 -6.21 11.61 -2.43
N ASN A 141 -6.87 10.51 -2.09
CA ASN A 141 -7.71 10.42 -0.90
C ASN A 141 -6.96 9.61 0.16
N VAL A 142 -6.46 10.29 1.21
CA VAL A 142 -5.68 9.64 2.28
C VAL A 142 -6.36 9.86 3.62
N VAL A 143 -6.66 8.77 4.34
CA VAL A 143 -7.26 8.81 5.69
C VAL A 143 -6.39 8.00 6.64
N PHE A 144 -6.04 8.58 7.79
CA PHE A 144 -5.29 7.90 8.83
C PHE A 144 -6.21 7.44 9.97
N VAL A 145 -6.10 6.19 10.37
CA VAL A 145 -6.83 5.54 11.47
C VAL A 145 -5.79 5.08 12.50
N PRO A 146 -5.48 5.92 13.51
CA PRO A 146 -4.43 5.66 14.48
C PRO A 146 -4.59 4.34 15.22
N GLU A 147 -5.82 4.02 15.64
CA GLU A 147 -6.13 2.87 16.48
C GLU A 147 -5.87 1.53 15.78
N LEU A 148 -5.91 1.52 14.44
CA LEU A 148 -5.57 0.36 13.63
C LEU A 148 -4.15 0.43 13.05
N SER A 149 -3.39 1.48 13.35
CA SER A 149 -2.09 1.79 12.70
C SER A 149 -2.19 1.76 11.17
N LEU A 150 -3.31 2.26 10.66
CA LEU A 150 -3.72 2.08 9.26
C LEU A 150 -3.81 3.43 8.56
N VAL A 151 -3.21 3.50 7.37
CA VAL A 151 -3.43 4.56 6.39
C VAL A 151 -4.23 3.96 5.24
N VAL A 152 -5.33 4.61 4.89
CA VAL A 152 -6.17 4.27 3.75
C VAL A 152 -5.76 5.19 2.60
N GLY A 153 -5.12 4.63 1.57
CA GLY A 153 -4.69 5.36 0.38
C GLY A 153 -5.60 5.02 -0.79
N ALA A 154 -6.44 5.95 -1.20
CA ALA A 154 -7.46 5.75 -2.21
C ALA A 154 -7.14 6.51 -3.51
N SER A 155 -7.23 5.77 -4.61
CA SER A 155 -6.92 6.21 -5.96
C SER A 155 -8.20 6.53 -6.73
N MET A 156 -8.15 7.56 -7.57
CA MET A 156 -9.26 7.91 -8.46
C MET A 156 -9.63 6.76 -9.43
N SER A 157 -8.81 5.72 -9.55
CA SER A 157 -9.04 4.47 -10.28
C SER A 157 -10.17 3.61 -9.73
N GLY A 158 -10.75 4.01 -8.60
CA GLY A 158 -11.80 3.23 -7.95
C GLY A 158 -11.24 2.17 -7.01
N ARG A 159 -9.96 2.27 -6.64
CA ARG A 159 -9.26 1.31 -5.78
C ARG A 159 -8.63 1.97 -4.57
N VAL A 160 -8.53 1.20 -3.49
CA VAL A 160 -8.12 1.67 -2.16
C VAL A 160 -7.11 0.71 -1.58
N ALA A 161 -5.89 1.18 -1.32
CA ALA A 161 -4.85 0.44 -0.62
C ALA A 161 -5.00 0.61 0.89
N LEU A 162 -4.99 -0.50 1.63
CA LEU A 162 -4.97 -0.53 3.09
C LEU A 162 -3.52 -0.71 3.55
N ILE A 163 -2.93 0.35 4.09
CA ILE A 163 -1.50 0.47 4.36
C ILE A 163 -1.27 0.47 5.87
N THR A 164 -0.72 -0.61 6.39
CA THR A 164 -0.40 -0.73 7.81
C THR A 164 1.00 -0.22 8.07
N LEU A 165 1.13 0.75 8.97
CA LEU A 165 2.42 1.25 9.45
C LEU A 165 3.05 0.19 10.36
N THR A 166 4.34 -0.09 10.15
CA THR A 166 5.06 -1.14 10.88
C THR A 166 6.33 -0.60 11.50
N LYS A 167 6.70 -1.17 12.65
CA LYS A 167 8.01 -1.01 13.26
C LYS A 167 8.64 -2.40 13.33
N PRO A 168 9.81 -2.62 12.71
CA PRO A 168 10.49 -3.90 12.83
C PRO A 168 10.88 -4.11 14.30
N GLN A 169 10.59 -5.30 14.82
CA GLN A 169 10.96 -5.63 16.19
C GLN A 169 12.47 -5.88 16.26
N PRO A 170 13.17 -5.34 17.27
CA PRO A 170 14.59 -5.61 17.46
C PRO A 170 14.77 -7.12 17.64
N ARG A 171 15.61 -7.74 16.80
CA ARG A 171 16.00 -9.14 17.00
C ARG A 171 17.03 -9.18 18.12
N HIS A 172 16.89 -10.15 19.04
CA HIS A 172 17.86 -10.39 20.11
C HIS A 172 19.29 -10.64 19.57
N ASP A 173 19.41 -11.05 18.31
CA ASP A 173 20.67 -11.44 17.68
C ASP A 173 21.37 -10.26 16.97
N GLN A 174 21.72 -9.16 17.65
CA GLN A 174 22.64 -8.08 17.18
C GLN A 174 22.43 -7.46 15.76
N HIS A 175 21.41 -7.87 15.01
CA HIS A 175 21.16 -7.45 13.64
C HIS A 175 20.12 -6.34 13.70
N GLU A 176 20.63 -5.11 13.74
CA GLU A 176 19.82 -3.92 13.59
C GLU A 176 19.22 -3.89 12.17
N TRP A 177 17.93 -3.59 12.09
CA TRP A 177 17.25 -3.47 10.80
C TRP A 177 17.82 -2.27 10.04
N LEU A 178 17.88 -2.35 8.72
CA LEU A 178 18.35 -1.24 7.87
C LEU A 178 17.48 0.02 7.99
N PHE A 179 16.25 -0.13 8.50
CA PHE A 179 15.25 0.90 8.70
C PHE A 179 14.57 0.73 10.06
N GLU A 180 14.21 1.84 10.71
CA GLU A 180 13.49 1.82 11.99
C GLU A 180 11.97 1.78 11.83
N ARG A 181 11.44 2.18 10.68
CA ARG A 181 10.01 2.29 10.42
C ARG A 181 9.72 1.83 9.00
N GLY A 182 8.59 1.18 8.83
CA GLY A 182 8.16 0.65 7.55
C GLY A 182 6.66 0.72 7.38
N PHE A 183 6.19 0.20 6.26
CA PHE A 183 4.77 -0.05 6.04
C PHE A 183 4.60 -1.34 5.25
N LYS A 184 3.38 -1.87 5.28
CA LYS A 184 2.94 -2.98 4.43
C LYS A 184 1.57 -2.65 3.86
N ILE A 185 1.36 -2.95 2.58
CA ILE A 185 0.02 -2.96 2.00
C ILE A 185 -0.59 -4.32 2.40
N GLU A 186 -1.68 -4.34 3.14
CA GLU A 186 -2.32 -5.59 3.60
C GLU A 186 -3.46 -6.03 2.68
N ALA A 187 -4.16 -5.09 2.07
CA ALA A 187 -5.23 -5.37 1.14
C ALA A 187 -5.39 -4.23 0.13
N ILE A 188 -6.01 -4.55 -1.02
CA ILE A 188 -6.47 -3.56 -1.98
C ILE A 188 -7.95 -3.83 -2.23
N LEU A 189 -8.77 -2.82 -2.01
CA LEU A 189 -10.21 -2.84 -2.21
C LEU A 189 -10.58 -2.09 -3.50
N PRO A 190 -11.72 -2.42 -4.14
CA PRO A 190 -12.53 -3.61 -3.91
C PRO A 190 -11.74 -4.91 -4.12
N THR A 191 -12.13 -5.97 -3.40
CA THR A 191 -11.44 -7.25 -3.54
C THR A 191 -11.69 -7.83 -4.93
N ARG A 192 -10.87 -8.80 -5.34
CA ARG A 192 -11.08 -9.54 -6.58
C ARG A 192 -12.48 -10.15 -6.66
N ARG A 193 -13.02 -10.63 -5.54
CA ARG A 193 -14.38 -11.17 -5.49
C ARG A 193 -15.43 -10.09 -5.77
N ASP A 194 -15.30 -8.92 -5.14
CA ASP A 194 -16.22 -7.79 -5.34
C ASP A 194 -16.19 -7.30 -6.79
N GLU A 195 -14.98 -7.24 -7.34
CA GLU A 195 -14.75 -6.90 -8.73
C GLU A 195 -15.33 -7.94 -9.71
N ASP A 196 -15.10 -9.22 -9.45
CA ASP A 196 -15.63 -10.32 -10.27
C ASP A 196 -17.16 -10.42 -10.15
N ALA A 197 -17.75 -9.97 -9.04
CA ALA A 197 -19.19 -9.80 -8.86
C ALA A 197 -19.76 -8.53 -9.53
N GLY A 198 -18.92 -7.67 -10.11
CA GLY A 198 -19.37 -6.42 -10.74
C GLY A 198 -19.84 -5.35 -9.74
N LEU A 199 -19.41 -5.43 -8.48
CA LEU A 199 -19.73 -4.44 -7.46
C LEU A 199 -19.00 -3.12 -7.73
N ARG A 200 -17.76 -3.16 -8.21
CA ARG A 200 -17.01 -1.96 -8.62
C ARG A 200 -17.57 -1.38 -9.93
N PRO A 201 -18.09 -0.14 -9.93
CA PRO A 201 -18.55 0.51 -11.15
C PRO A 201 -17.37 0.98 -12.02
N ILE A 202 -17.63 1.15 -13.33
CA ILE A 202 -16.64 1.69 -14.29
C ILE A 202 -16.71 3.22 -14.28
N CYS A 203 -16.36 3.83 -13.14
CA CYS A 203 -16.25 5.28 -13.01
C CYS A 203 -15.19 5.62 -11.95
N PRO A 204 -14.68 6.87 -11.94
CA PRO A 204 -13.70 7.27 -10.94
C PRO A 204 -14.23 7.15 -9.51
N LEU A 205 -13.28 7.06 -8.57
CA LEU A 205 -13.58 7.21 -7.15
C LEU A 205 -13.88 8.67 -6.83
N TYR A 206 -14.99 8.92 -6.14
CA TYR A 206 -15.29 10.24 -5.58
C TYR A 206 -14.50 10.48 -4.27
N GLY A 207 -14.51 9.51 -3.36
CA GLY A 207 -13.73 9.59 -2.12
C GLY A 207 -13.87 8.35 -1.23
N VAL A 208 -13.22 8.40 -0.07
CA VAL A 208 -13.37 7.40 0.99
C VAL A 208 -13.71 8.07 2.32
N ALA A 209 -14.45 7.35 3.16
CA ALA A 209 -14.69 7.73 4.54
C ALA A 209 -14.43 6.55 5.46
N VAL A 210 -13.88 6.82 6.64
CA VAL A 210 -13.65 5.82 7.68
C VAL A 210 -14.19 6.33 9.00
N GLY A 211 -14.96 5.51 9.71
CA GLY A 211 -15.49 5.87 11.02
C GLY A 211 -15.61 4.65 11.95
N PRO A 212 -15.53 4.85 13.28
CA PRO A 212 -15.69 3.76 14.24
C PRO A 212 -17.11 3.19 14.20
N LEU A 213 -17.23 1.88 14.38
CA LEU A 213 -18.51 1.21 14.58
C LEU A 213 -18.82 1.10 16.08
N PRO A 214 -20.06 1.34 16.50
CA PRO A 214 -20.45 1.18 17.89
C PRO A 214 -20.26 -0.27 18.32
N VAL A 215 -19.58 -0.45 19.46
CA VAL A 215 -19.46 -1.75 20.11
C VAL A 215 -20.72 -1.94 20.95
N ALA A 216 -21.45 -3.04 20.77
CA ALA A 216 -22.65 -3.31 21.55
C ALA A 216 -22.29 -3.37 23.05
N THR A 217 -22.73 -2.38 23.81
CA THR A 217 -22.45 -2.15 25.24
C THR A 217 -23.23 -3.09 26.17
N GLY A 218 -23.45 -4.34 25.76
CA GLY A 218 -24.29 -5.31 26.49
C GLY A 218 -23.54 -6.33 27.35
N SER A 219 -22.23 -6.53 27.13
CA SER A 219 -21.42 -7.44 27.95
C SER A 219 -20.32 -6.65 28.62
N GLY A 220 -20.40 -6.52 29.95
CA GLY A 220 -19.43 -5.85 30.83
C GLY A 220 -18.09 -6.59 30.93
N ASP A 221 -17.50 -6.93 29.79
CA ASP A 221 -16.27 -7.68 29.70
C ASP A 221 -15.19 -6.79 29.06
N ASN A 222 -14.06 -6.62 29.75
CA ASN A 222 -12.92 -5.80 29.32
C ASN A 222 -12.32 -6.23 27.97
N LYS A 223 -12.81 -7.34 27.37
CA LYS A 223 -12.57 -7.76 25.98
C LYS A 223 -13.12 -6.80 24.93
N ALA A 224 -14.12 -5.97 25.25
CA ALA A 224 -14.73 -5.04 24.29
C ALA A 224 -13.78 -3.93 23.81
N ARG A 225 -12.77 -3.55 24.61
CA ARG A 225 -11.75 -2.56 24.22
C ARG A 225 -10.82 -3.05 23.10
N ASN A 226 -10.75 -4.37 22.90
CA ASN A 226 -9.74 -4.99 22.05
C ASN A 226 -10.24 -5.34 20.65
N ASN A 227 -11.49 -5.02 20.31
CA ASN A 227 -12.05 -5.29 18.99
C ASN A 227 -12.65 -4.00 18.40
N LEU A 228 -11.80 -2.97 18.28
CA LEU A 228 -12.18 -1.72 17.62
C LEU A 228 -12.45 -2.02 16.14
N ARG A 229 -13.69 -1.79 15.74
CA ARG A 229 -14.16 -1.99 14.38
C ARG A 229 -14.44 -0.64 13.76
N TYR A 230 -14.11 -0.52 12.49
CA TYR A 230 -14.35 0.67 11.70
C TYR A 230 -15.11 0.29 10.44
N ARG A 231 -15.93 1.21 9.96
CA ARG A 231 -16.56 1.12 8.64
C ARG A 231 -15.76 1.95 7.67
N LEU A 232 -15.27 1.31 6.61
CA LEU A 232 -14.67 1.95 5.46
C LEU A 232 -15.72 2.02 4.34
N MET A 233 -16.03 3.24 3.90
CA MET A 233 -16.95 3.49 2.79
C MET A 233 -16.15 3.98 1.59
N ILE A 234 -16.34 3.34 0.44
CA ILE A 234 -15.75 3.67 -0.85
C ILE A 234 -16.86 4.24 -1.72
N HIS A 235 -16.78 5.54 -2.05
CA HIS A 235 -17.82 6.26 -2.78
C HIS A 235 -17.37 6.57 -4.21
N TYR A 236 -18.17 6.17 -5.18
CA TYR A 236 -17.91 6.36 -6.62
C TYR A 236 -18.74 7.50 -7.19
N TYR A 237 -18.31 8.06 -8.33
CA TYR A 237 -19.03 9.17 -9.00
C TYR A 237 -20.45 8.83 -9.43
N ASN A 238 -20.77 7.55 -9.65
CA ASN A 238 -22.13 7.10 -9.94
C ASN A 238 -23.00 6.90 -8.69
N LEU A 239 -22.59 7.47 -7.55
CA LEU A 239 -23.25 7.39 -6.24
C LEU A 239 -23.32 5.98 -5.62
N ARG A 240 -22.67 4.98 -6.23
CA ARG A 240 -22.54 3.66 -5.61
C ARG A 240 -21.56 3.76 -4.45
N ILE A 241 -21.91 3.12 -3.35
CA ILE A 241 -21.07 3.01 -2.15
C ILE A 241 -20.80 1.54 -1.88
N LEU A 242 -19.53 1.18 -1.72
CA LEU A 242 -19.10 -0.10 -1.15
C LEU A 242 -18.71 0.12 0.31
N SER A 243 -19.22 -0.70 1.21
CA SER A 243 -18.99 -0.59 2.64
C SER A 243 -18.29 -1.86 3.13
N TYR A 244 -17.17 -1.68 3.83
CA TYR A 244 -16.37 -2.74 4.41
C TYR A 244 -16.26 -2.53 5.92
N GLU A 245 -16.24 -3.63 6.68
CA GLU A 245 -15.85 -3.63 8.08
C GLU A 245 -14.35 -3.94 8.17
N ILE A 246 -13.61 -3.06 8.84
CA ILE A 246 -12.17 -3.24 9.08
C ILE A 246 -11.89 -3.30 10.57
N SER A 247 -11.03 -4.23 10.95
CA SER A 247 -10.59 -4.41 12.34
C SER A 247 -9.18 -4.96 12.37
N ARG A 248 -8.50 -4.84 13.52
CA ARG A 248 -7.18 -5.41 13.72
C ARG A 248 -7.27 -6.53 14.75
N ASN A 249 -6.89 -7.73 14.35
CA ASN A 249 -6.83 -8.87 15.25
C ASN A 249 -5.65 -8.70 16.21
N VAL A 250 -5.92 -8.80 17.52
CA VAL A 250 -4.96 -8.53 18.59
C VAL A 250 -3.85 -9.58 18.63
N ASP A 251 -4.22 -10.86 18.48
CA ASP A 251 -3.27 -11.97 18.64
C ASP A 251 -2.32 -12.08 17.44
N THR A 252 -2.84 -11.89 16.23
CA THR A 252 -2.09 -12.07 14.98
C THR A 252 -1.53 -10.76 14.41
N ASN A 253 -1.99 -9.61 14.92
CA ASN A 253 -1.69 -8.28 14.40
C ASN A 253 -1.94 -8.15 12.89
N ARG A 254 -2.99 -8.82 12.40
CA ARG A 254 -3.44 -8.78 11.01
C ARG A 254 -4.67 -7.91 10.87
N LEU A 255 -4.71 -7.12 9.81
CA LEU A 255 -5.92 -6.43 9.39
C LEU A 255 -6.92 -7.44 8.85
N GLN A 256 -8.14 -7.38 9.36
CA GLN A 256 -9.29 -8.12 8.85
C GLN A 256 -10.16 -7.15 8.07
N VAL A 257 -10.68 -7.63 6.94
CA VAL A 257 -11.62 -6.90 6.09
C VAL A 257 -12.78 -7.83 5.78
N ALA A 258 -13.99 -7.40 6.10
CA ALA A 258 -15.24 -8.11 5.88
C ALA A 258 -16.21 -7.27 5.05
#